data_AF-A0A7C4FVI0-F1
#
_entry.id   AF-A0A7C4FVI0-F1
#
_cell.length_a   1.000
_cell.length_b   1.000
_cell.length_c   1.000
_cell.angle_alpha   90.00
_cell.angle_beta   90.00
_cell.angle_gamma   90.00
#
_symmetry.space_group_name_H-M   'P 1'
#
loop_
_entity.id
_entity.type
_entity.pdbx_description
1 polymer ?
#
loop_
_entity_poly.entity_id
_entity_poly.type
_entity_poly.pdbx_seq_one_letter_code
_entity_poly.pdbx_strand_id
1 'polypeptide(L)'
;MTRNELIEKIAQAIAKMEGFYRTAGQPTLAQRNANPGNIRQWRDSRGRPYPTSKGYVDFVAWASERFPGASREEMSQRAIDEGWRILRVLIGQYLDGKYTHGKQPSAEEMFRVYAPSADGNHPANYARFVASRIGARPDQRLLELVTA
;
A
#
# COMPACT_ATOMS: atom_id res chain seq x y z
N MET A 1 3.15 -15.93 12.67
CA MET A 1 3.77 -15.56 11.36
C MET A 1 4.87 -14.55 11.63
N THR A 2 5.85 -14.37 10.75
CA THR A 2 6.85 -13.31 10.93
C THR A 2 6.24 -11.94 10.65
N ARG A 3 6.89 -10.86 11.10
CA ARG A 3 6.47 -9.48 10.79
C ARG A 3 6.45 -9.21 9.28
N ASN A 4 7.43 -9.72 8.55
CA ASN A 4 7.51 -9.54 7.10
C ASN A 4 6.38 -10.28 6.37
N GLU A 5 6.03 -11.49 6.83
CA GLU A 5 4.87 -12.22 6.31
C GLU A 5 3.56 -11.47 6.54
N LEU A 6 3.40 -10.86 7.72
CA LEU A 6 2.23 -10.01 8.02
C LEU A 6 2.15 -8.81 7.07
N ILE A 7 3.26 -8.07 6.91
CA ILE A 7 3.33 -6.92 6.00
C ILE A 7 2.99 -7.35 4.57
N GLU A 8 3.55 -8.45 4.09
CA GLU A 8 3.29 -8.96 2.75
C GLU A 8 1.81 -9.32 2.58
N LYS A 9 1.22 -10.06 3.52
CA LYS A 9 -0.20 -10.43 3.42
C LYS A 9 -1.13 -9.21 3.44
N ILE A 10 -0.83 -8.19 4.25
CA ILE A 10 -1.58 -6.92 4.25
C ILE A 10 -1.41 -6.22 2.88
N ALA A 11 -0.19 -6.13 2.36
CA ALA A 11 0.09 -5.48 1.07
C ALA A 11 -0.67 -6.15 -0.09
N GLN A 12 -0.65 -7.48 -0.15
CA GLN A 12 -1.39 -8.27 -1.14
C GLN A 12 -2.90 -8.05 -1.02
N ALA A 13 -3.44 -7.99 0.21
CA ALA A 13 -4.85 -7.77 0.44
C ALA A 13 -5.29 -6.36 0.00
N ILE A 14 -4.49 -5.33 0.31
CA ILE A 14 -4.71 -3.96 -0.16
C ILE A 14 -4.67 -3.92 -1.69
N ALA A 15 -3.62 -4.45 -2.33
CA ALA A 15 -3.48 -4.44 -3.78
C ALA A 15 -4.65 -5.10 -4.50
N LYS A 16 -5.23 -6.14 -3.89
CA LYS A 16 -6.46 -6.76 -4.40
C LYS A 16 -7.67 -5.83 -4.31
N MET A 17 -7.85 -5.10 -3.21
CA MET A 17 -8.94 -4.12 -3.06
C MET A 17 -8.80 -2.95 -4.05
N GLU A 18 -7.57 -2.48 -4.26
CA GLU A 18 -7.29 -1.41 -5.23
C GLU A 18 -7.42 -1.86 -6.70
N GLY A 19 -7.65 -3.15 -6.93
CA GLY A 19 -7.81 -3.73 -8.26
C GLY A 19 -6.50 -3.82 -9.05
N PHE A 20 -5.36 -3.93 -8.36
CA PHE A 20 -4.04 -4.06 -8.98
C PHE A 20 -3.92 -5.34 -9.84
N TYR A 21 -4.64 -6.41 -9.45
CA TYR A 21 -4.66 -7.69 -10.16
C TYR A 21 -5.81 -7.85 -11.16
N ARG A 22 -6.58 -6.78 -11.44
CA ARG A 22 -7.74 -6.91 -12.33
C ARG A 22 -7.28 -7.18 -13.76
N THR A 23 -7.71 -8.29 -14.34
CA THR A 23 -7.36 -8.69 -15.71
C THR A 23 -8.41 -8.29 -16.75
N ALA A 24 -9.66 -8.08 -16.33
CA ALA A 24 -10.75 -7.71 -17.21
C ALA A 24 -10.95 -6.18 -17.29
N GLY A 25 -11.20 -5.70 -18.51
CA GLY A 25 -11.51 -4.30 -18.78
C GLY A 25 -10.28 -3.39 -18.84
N GLN A 26 -10.52 -2.08 -18.73
CA GLN A 26 -9.46 -1.07 -18.77
C GLN A 26 -8.55 -1.16 -17.53
N PRO A 27 -7.24 -0.87 -17.65
CA PRO A 27 -6.34 -0.87 -16.49
C PRO A 27 -6.83 0.07 -15.38
N THR A 28 -6.79 -0.39 -14.13
CA THR A 28 -7.11 0.42 -12.94
C THR A 28 -6.10 1.54 -12.74
N LEU A 29 -6.43 2.51 -11.89
CA LEU A 29 -5.47 3.55 -11.51
C LEU A 29 -4.23 2.95 -10.83
N ALA A 30 -4.43 1.97 -9.95
CA ALA A 30 -3.36 1.22 -9.30
C ALA A 30 -2.42 0.57 -10.33
N GLN A 31 -2.95 -0.03 -11.41
CA GLN A 31 -2.14 -0.61 -12.49
C GLN A 31 -1.41 0.46 -13.33
N ARG A 32 -2.13 1.52 -13.74
CA ARG A 32 -1.56 2.58 -14.58
C ARG A 32 -0.38 3.28 -13.91
N ASN A 33 -0.46 3.48 -12.60
CA ASN A 33 0.56 4.18 -11.83
C ASN A 33 1.59 3.24 -11.19
N ALA A 34 1.52 1.92 -11.45
CA ALA A 34 2.28 0.89 -10.75
C ALA A 34 2.23 1.03 -9.21
N ASN A 35 1.06 1.41 -8.70
CA ASN A 35 0.82 1.81 -7.31
C ASN A 35 -0.16 0.81 -6.66
N PRO A 36 0.34 -0.32 -6.10
CA PRO A 36 -0.52 -1.36 -5.53
C PRO A 36 -1.31 -0.89 -4.31
N GLY A 37 -0.93 0.22 -3.68
CA GLY A 37 -1.63 0.73 -2.51
C GLY A 37 -2.47 1.96 -2.76
N ASN A 38 -2.64 2.42 -4.03
CA ASN A 38 -3.19 3.74 -4.32
C ASN A 38 -2.68 4.81 -3.32
N ILE A 39 -1.36 4.82 -3.13
CA ILE A 39 -0.67 5.72 -2.20
C ILE A 39 -0.82 7.14 -2.75
N ARG A 40 -1.41 8.04 -1.96
CA ARG A 40 -1.69 9.41 -2.39
C ARG A 40 -0.42 10.24 -2.59
N GLN A 41 0.50 10.16 -1.64
CA GLN A 41 1.73 10.94 -1.62
C GLN A 41 2.86 10.15 -0.96
N TRP A 42 4.08 10.38 -1.43
CA TRP A 42 5.28 9.82 -0.83
C TRP A 42 6.46 10.79 -1.01
N ARG A 43 7.43 10.72 -0.09
CA ARG A 43 8.68 11.48 -0.17
C ARG A 43 9.87 10.54 -0.01
N ASP A 44 10.94 10.79 -0.77
CA ASP A 44 12.19 10.06 -0.59
C ASP A 44 12.87 10.42 0.74
N SER A 45 13.98 9.75 1.05
CA SER A 45 14.76 10.02 2.27
C SER A 45 15.36 11.43 2.34
N ARG A 46 15.37 12.18 1.23
CA ARG A 46 15.79 13.59 1.16
C ARG A 46 14.60 14.55 1.21
N GLY A 47 13.40 14.04 1.45
CA GLY A 47 12.17 14.83 1.52
C GLY A 47 11.60 15.23 0.15
N ARG A 48 12.18 14.75 -0.97
CA ARG A 48 11.68 15.11 -2.32
C ARG A 48 10.39 14.33 -2.61
N PRO A 49 9.33 15.00 -3.08
CA PRO A 49 8.07 14.33 -3.40
C PRO A 49 8.24 13.41 -4.61
N TYR A 50 7.54 12.28 -4.61
CA TYR A 50 7.38 11.46 -5.81
C TYR A 50 6.38 12.14 -6.75
N PRO A 51 6.52 11.95 -8.07
CA PRO A 51 5.52 12.42 -9.02
C PRO A 51 4.15 11.79 -8.74
N THR A 52 3.09 12.53 -9.05
CA THR A 52 1.71 12.10 -8.82
C THR A 52 0.86 12.27 -10.07
N SER A 53 -0.05 11.33 -10.30
CA SER A 53 -1.07 11.36 -11.34
C SER A 53 -2.44 11.10 -10.73
N LYS A 54 -3.41 11.99 -11.02
CA LYS A 54 -4.78 11.94 -10.48
C LYS A 54 -4.85 11.88 -8.94
N GLY A 55 -3.90 12.51 -8.25
CA GLY A 55 -3.85 12.55 -6.78
C GLY A 55 -3.21 11.33 -6.12
N TYR A 56 -2.54 10.48 -6.89
CA TYR A 56 -1.84 9.29 -6.42
C TYR A 56 -0.40 9.26 -6.93
N VAL A 57 0.51 8.69 -6.16
CA VAL A 57 1.91 8.47 -6.57
C VAL A 57 1.92 7.68 -7.87
N ASP A 58 2.71 8.18 -8.82
CA ASP A 58 2.95 7.58 -10.13
C ASP A 58 4.36 7.01 -10.17
N PHE A 59 4.48 5.70 -9.91
CA PHE A 59 5.76 5.02 -9.91
C PHE A 59 6.33 4.83 -11.32
N VAL A 60 5.51 4.93 -12.36
CA VAL A 60 5.96 4.90 -13.75
C VAL A 60 6.67 6.20 -14.09
N ALA A 61 6.07 7.34 -13.74
CA ALA A 61 6.73 8.65 -13.87
C ALA A 61 8.02 8.72 -13.04
N TRP A 62 7.99 8.24 -11.80
CA TRP A 62 9.18 8.17 -10.95
C TRP A 62 10.30 7.36 -11.59
N ALA A 63 9.99 6.17 -12.14
CA ALA A 63 10.99 5.32 -12.77
C ALA A 63 11.58 5.99 -14.03
N SER A 64 10.74 6.65 -14.84
CA SER A 64 11.17 7.39 -16.03
C SER A 64 12.13 8.53 -15.70
N GLU A 65 11.85 9.29 -14.64
CA GLU A 65 12.74 10.37 -14.18
C GLU A 65 14.06 9.82 -13.59
N ARG A 66 13.99 8.70 -12.88
CA ARG A 66 15.13 8.17 -12.11
C ARG A 66 16.11 7.35 -12.95
N PHE A 67 15.63 6.73 -14.02
CA PHE A 67 16.38 5.81 -14.88
C PHE A 67 16.23 6.19 -16.35
N PRO A 68 16.72 7.37 -16.76
CA PRO A 68 16.67 7.78 -18.16
C PRO A 68 17.45 6.78 -19.03
N GLY A 69 16.84 6.35 -20.14
CA GLY A 69 17.44 5.39 -21.07
C GLY A 69 17.19 3.91 -20.76
N ALA A 70 16.52 3.59 -19.66
CA ALA A 70 16.06 2.22 -19.39
C ALA A 70 15.04 1.78 -20.46
N SER A 71 15.05 0.47 -20.77
CA SER A 71 14.06 -0.10 -21.69
C SER A 71 12.65 0.00 -21.10
N ARG A 72 11.61 -0.13 -21.94
CA ARG A 72 10.22 -0.11 -21.46
C ARG A 72 9.95 -1.21 -20.42
N GLU A 73 10.50 -2.39 -20.64
CA GLU A 73 10.35 -3.53 -19.73
C GLU A 73 11.04 -3.26 -18.39
N GLU A 74 12.29 -2.77 -18.43
CA GLU A 74 13.05 -2.43 -17.23
C GLU A 74 12.35 -1.31 -16.43
N MET A 75 11.87 -0.25 -17.11
CA MET A 75 11.11 0.82 -16.47
C MET A 75 9.85 0.29 -15.79
N SER A 76 9.10 -0.58 -16.47
CA SER A 76 7.89 -1.19 -15.92
C SER A 76 8.21 -2.02 -14.67
N GLN A 77 9.27 -2.83 -14.71
CA GLN A 77 9.70 -3.65 -13.57
C GLN A 77 10.11 -2.78 -12.38
N ARG A 78 10.95 -1.76 -12.62
CA ARG A 78 11.41 -0.83 -11.57
C ARG A 78 10.25 -0.07 -10.92
N ALA A 79 9.26 0.37 -11.71
CA ALA A 79 8.07 1.05 -11.20
C ALA A 79 7.25 0.13 -10.30
N ILE A 80 7.01 -1.11 -10.73
CA ILE A 80 6.27 -2.12 -9.95
C ILE A 80 7.01 -2.43 -8.65
N ASP A 81 8.31 -2.70 -8.72
CA ASP A 81 9.12 -3.04 -7.55
C ASP A 81 9.13 -1.92 -6.52
N GLU A 82 9.25 -0.67 -6.97
CA GLU A 82 9.20 0.49 -6.09
C GLU A 82 7.83 0.68 -5.46
N GLY A 83 6.75 0.54 -6.23
CA GLY A 83 5.38 0.63 -5.71
C GLY A 83 5.12 -0.38 -4.60
N TRP A 84 5.58 -1.62 -4.79
CA TRP A 84 5.51 -2.66 -3.77
C TRP A 84 6.40 -2.37 -2.56
N ARG A 85 7.64 -1.92 -2.78
CA ARG A 85 8.56 -1.55 -1.70
C ARG A 85 7.95 -0.45 -0.83
N ILE A 86 7.41 0.60 -1.44
CA ILE A 86 6.81 1.73 -0.71
C ILE A 86 5.55 1.31 0.04
N LEU A 87 4.68 0.47 -0.56
CA LEU A 87 3.51 -0.06 0.15
C LEU A 87 3.92 -0.84 1.41
N ARG A 88 4.94 -1.71 1.31
CA ARG A 88 5.45 -2.46 2.47
C ARG A 88 6.01 -1.55 3.56
N VAL A 89 6.77 -0.52 3.17
CA VAL A 89 7.30 0.47 4.12
C VAL A 89 6.16 1.24 4.79
N LEU A 90 5.15 1.67 4.04
CA LEU A 90 3.97 2.36 4.57
C LEU A 90 3.24 1.48 5.58
N ILE A 91 2.99 0.21 5.26
CA ILE A 91 2.36 -0.75 6.18
C ILE A 91 3.22 -0.93 7.44
N GLY A 92 4.55 -1.08 7.29
CA GLY A 92 5.47 -1.13 8.42
C GLY A 92 5.32 0.08 9.34
N GLN A 93 5.24 1.29 8.78
CA GLN A 93 5.02 2.52 9.55
C GLN A 93 3.66 2.53 10.28
N TYR A 94 2.60 1.97 9.69
CA TYR A 94 1.34 1.77 10.41
C TYR A 94 1.51 0.80 11.57
N LEU A 95 2.18 -0.33 11.36
CA LEU A 95 2.42 -1.33 12.41
C LEU A 95 3.27 -0.77 13.56
N ASP A 96 4.19 0.14 13.27
CA ASP A 96 4.98 0.86 14.29
C ASP A 96 4.20 1.97 15.01
N GLY A 97 2.93 2.18 14.64
CA GLY A 97 2.06 3.16 15.27
C GLY A 97 2.28 4.60 14.82
N LYS A 98 3.06 4.84 13.76
CA LYS A 98 3.37 6.19 13.25
C LYS A 98 2.10 7.00 12.95
N TYR A 99 1.05 6.33 12.48
CA TYR A 99 -0.22 6.92 12.08
C TYR A 99 -1.35 6.70 13.11
N THR A 100 -1.04 6.09 14.24
CA THR A 100 -1.99 5.73 15.31
C THR A 100 -1.46 6.13 16.67
N HIS A 101 -0.88 7.34 16.75
CA HIS A 101 -0.40 7.97 17.99
C HIS A 101 0.58 7.08 18.80
N GLY A 102 1.47 6.37 18.11
CA GLY A 102 2.46 5.46 18.72
C GLY A 102 1.89 4.13 19.19
N LYS A 103 0.59 3.85 18.97
CA LYS A 103 -0.04 2.59 19.34
C LYS A 103 -0.07 1.64 18.14
N GLN A 104 0.37 0.41 18.34
CA GLN A 104 0.28 -0.64 17.31
C GLN A 104 -1.19 -0.91 16.98
N PRO A 105 -1.63 -0.77 15.72
CA PRO A 105 -3.05 -0.71 15.40
C PRO A 105 -3.70 -2.09 15.29
N SER A 106 -5.02 -2.13 15.45
CA SER A 106 -5.86 -3.16 14.84
C SER A 106 -6.11 -2.86 13.35
N ALA A 107 -6.74 -3.78 12.62
CA ALA A 107 -7.11 -3.52 11.23
C ALA A 107 -8.10 -2.34 11.13
N GLU A 108 -9.06 -2.25 12.04
CA GLU A 108 -10.04 -1.14 12.07
C GLU A 108 -9.38 0.22 12.26
N GLU A 109 -8.43 0.33 13.19
CA GLU A 109 -7.74 1.58 13.46
C GLU A 109 -6.83 1.98 12.29
N MET A 110 -6.11 1.02 11.70
CA MET A 110 -5.28 1.26 10.53
C MET A 110 -6.12 1.78 9.35
N PHE A 111 -7.21 1.09 9.00
CA PHE A 111 -7.99 1.43 7.81
C PHE A 111 -8.88 2.65 7.98
N ARG A 112 -9.20 3.06 9.22
CA ARG A 112 -9.82 4.36 9.49
C ARG A 112 -8.96 5.53 9.00
N VAL A 113 -7.63 5.38 9.07
CA VAL A 113 -6.68 6.40 8.62
C VAL A 113 -6.24 6.18 7.18
N TYR A 114 -6.00 4.92 6.79
CA TYR A 114 -5.52 4.58 5.44
C TYR A 114 -6.58 4.82 4.35
N ALA A 115 -7.84 4.48 4.62
CA ALA A 115 -8.95 4.58 3.69
C ALA A 115 -10.16 5.27 4.37
N PRO A 116 -10.03 6.56 4.72
CA PRO A 116 -11.03 7.27 5.50
C PRO A 116 -12.32 7.49 4.70
N SER A 117 -13.47 7.44 5.38
CA SER A 117 -14.78 7.64 4.73
C SER A 117 -14.94 9.00 4.05
N ALA A 118 -14.22 10.02 4.52
CA ALA A 118 -14.21 11.36 3.91
C ALA A 118 -13.74 11.34 2.44
N ASP A 119 -12.97 10.32 2.06
CA ASP A 119 -12.49 10.10 0.69
C ASP A 119 -13.44 9.22 -0.14
N GLY A 120 -14.65 8.93 0.34
CA GLY A 120 -15.60 8.01 -0.29
C GLY A 120 -15.26 6.52 -0.07
N ASN A 121 -14.32 6.23 0.81
CA ASN A 121 -13.96 4.85 1.17
C ASN A 121 -14.92 4.24 2.19
N HIS A 122 -14.83 2.93 2.35
CA HIS A 122 -15.55 2.17 3.38
C HIS A 122 -14.53 1.49 4.32
N PRO A 123 -13.97 2.22 5.31
CA PRO A 123 -12.87 1.72 6.13
C PRO A 123 -13.18 0.41 6.85
N ALA A 124 -14.43 0.23 7.32
CA ALA A 124 -14.87 -1.03 7.93
C ALA A 124 -14.87 -2.22 6.96
N ASN A 125 -15.17 -1.98 5.67
CA ASN A 125 -15.09 -3.03 4.64
C ASN A 125 -13.63 -3.40 4.36
N TYR A 126 -12.74 -2.40 4.28
CA TYR A 126 -11.30 -2.62 4.17
C TYR A 126 -10.76 -3.44 5.35
N ALA A 127 -11.08 -3.02 6.58
CA ALA A 127 -10.65 -3.70 7.79
C ALA A 127 -11.12 -5.17 7.83
N ARG A 128 -12.40 -5.43 7.56
CA ARG A 128 -12.94 -6.80 7.50
C ARG A 128 -12.28 -7.64 6.42
N PHE A 129 -12.13 -7.09 5.21
CA PHE A 129 -11.51 -7.80 4.10
C PHE A 129 -10.06 -8.16 4.44
N VAL A 130 -9.25 -7.19 4.85
CA VAL A 130 -7.82 -7.42 5.14
C VAL A 130 -7.65 -8.33 6.36
N ALA A 131 -8.42 -8.13 7.44
CA ALA A 131 -8.39 -8.99 8.63
C ALA A 131 -8.66 -10.46 8.29
N SER A 132 -9.69 -10.74 7.46
CA SER A 132 -9.98 -12.10 7.00
C SER A 132 -8.84 -12.74 6.20
N ARG A 133 -8.09 -11.94 5.41
CA ARG A 133 -6.96 -12.42 4.60
C ARG A 133 -5.74 -12.79 5.44
N ILE A 134 -5.58 -12.15 6.59
CA ILE A 134 -4.45 -12.39 7.51
C ILE A 134 -4.81 -13.32 8.67
N GLY A 135 -6.07 -13.79 8.74
CA GLY A 135 -6.54 -14.69 9.81
C GLY A 135 -6.73 -13.99 11.15
N ALA A 136 -7.13 -12.72 11.15
CA ALA A 136 -7.34 -11.92 12.34
C ALA A 136 -8.79 -11.46 12.47
N ARG A 137 -9.19 -11.08 13.69
CA ARG A 137 -10.40 -10.25 13.86
C ARG A 137 -10.08 -8.78 13.56
N PRO A 138 -11.04 -7.98 13.07
CA PRO A 138 -10.79 -6.57 12.74
C PRO A 138 -10.31 -5.72 13.93
N ASP A 139 -10.74 -6.07 15.14
CA ASP A 139 -10.42 -5.41 16.42
C ASP A 139 -9.14 -5.94 17.09
N GLN A 140 -8.61 -7.08 16.63
CA GLN A 140 -7.38 -7.69 17.14
C GLN A 140 -6.17 -6.83 16.76
N ARG A 141 -5.21 -6.66 17.68
CA ARG A 141 -3.96 -5.95 17.40
C ARG A 141 -3.14 -6.73 16.39
N LEU A 142 -2.72 -6.07 15.31
CA LEU A 142 -2.09 -6.75 14.17
C LEU A 142 -0.78 -7.47 14.56
N LEU A 143 -0.02 -6.91 15.50
CA LEU A 143 1.25 -7.52 15.93
C LEU A 143 1.08 -8.72 16.87
N GLU A 144 -0.12 -9.01 17.40
CA GLU A 144 -0.37 -10.26 18.13
C GLU A 144 -0.29 -11.50 17.21
N LEU A 145 -0.38 -11.31 15.89
CA LEU A 145 -0.20 -12.36 14.90
C LEU A 145 1.27 -12.71 14.67
N VAL A 146 2.18 -11.85 15.14
CA VAL A 146 3.62 -12.03 14.98
C VAL A 146 4.14 -12.97 16.06
N THR A 147 4.75 -14.07 15.63
CA THR A 147 5.36 -15.07 16.50
C THR A 147 6.87 -14.99 16.36
N ALA A 148 7.59 -15.25 17.46
CA ALA A 148 9.05 -15.33 17.48
C ALA A 148 9.58 -16.46 16.58
#